data_AF-A0A7Y0JR10-F1
#
_entry.id   AF-A0A7Y0JR10-F1
#
_cell.length_a   1.000
_cell.length_b   1.000
_cell.length_c   1.000
_cell.angle_alpha   90.00
_cell.angle_beta   90.00
_cell.angle_gamma   90.00
#
_symmetry.space_group_name_H-M   'P 1'
#
loop_
_entity.id
_entity.type
_entity.pdbx_description
1 polymer ?
#
loop_
_entity_poly.entity_id
_entity_poly.type
_entity_poly.pdbx_seq_one_letter_code
_entity_poly.pdbx_strand_id
1 'polypeptide(L)'
;MGSPPRPSRSTILRGRFVDRLVSVNAAHAGHAADLIRTKDDVCEHALVLFSANPAVDRSHETSIATRLSLSDTENADIVDWLGDLTRVVEQKVAEPVVLGRRWDPRTPFTGLVSRTEELTSDMVYMGVGVSTLDTPEQSWRQMKRGVERYSGLRMRGQGYLLLDDDTTVHLIRAPQTGPQTGRHQITANQPIETQYGHWTRQHDMIRYADERTARIWDRLQRLHRLLQAATAR
;
A
#
# COMPACT_ATOMS: atom_id res chain seq x y z
N MET A 1 -12.36 -34.02 17.85
CA MET A 1 -12.14 -32.86 16.95
C MET A 1 -11.68 -31.70 17.81
N GLY A 2 -10.39 -31.36 17.79
CA GLY A 2 -9.89 -30.17 18.47
C GLY A 2 -10.27 -28.94 17.67
N SER A 3 -10.83 -27.93 18.33
CA SER A 3 -11.08 -26.63 17.70
C SER A 3 -9.77 -26.09 17.10
N PRO A 4 -9.81 -25.46 15.92
CA PRO A 4 -8.61 -24.85 15.37
C PRO A 4 -8.04 -23.82 16.36
N PRO A 5 -6.71 -23.71 16.49
CA PRO A 5 -6.09 -22.73 17.37
C PRO A 5 -6.56 -21.33 16.98
N ARG A 6 -6.91 -20.51 18.00
CA ARG A 6 -7.29 -19.12 17.76
C ARG A 6 -6.11 -18.36 17.17
N PRO A 7 -6.32 -17.54 16.14
CA PRO A 7 -5.27 -16.73 15.54
C PRO A 7 -4.69 -15.74 16.56
N SER A 8 -3.40 -15.44 16.43
CA SER A 8 -2.74 -14.45 17.27
C SER A 8 -3.23 -13.04 16.91
N ARG A 9 -3.12 -12.09 17.86
CA ARG A 9 -3.48 -10.68 17.64
C ARG A 9 -2.76 -10.07 16.45
N SER A 10 -1.49 -10.45 16.25
CA SER A 10 -0.67 -10.02 15.11
C SER A 10 -1.23 -10.53 13.77
N THR A 11 -1.71 -11.78 13.70
CA THR A 11 -2.33 -12.32 12.48
C THR A 11 -3.57 -11.53 12.05
N ILE A 12 -4.43 -11.14 13.01
CA ILE A 12 -5.63 -10.32 12.75
C ILE A 12 -5.23 -8.94 12.24
N LEU A 13 -4.26 -8.29 12.91
CA LEU A 13 -3.83 -6.94 12.52
C LEU A 13 -3.20 -6.91 11.13
N ARG A 14 -2.31 -7.86 10.81
CA ARG A 14 -1.73 -8.00 9.47
C ARG A 14 -2.82 -8.15 8.40
N GLY A 15 -3.80 -9.01 8.65
CA GLY A 15 -4.91 -9.24 7.74
C GLY A 15 -5.80 -8.01 7.53
N ARG A 16 -6.02 -7.20 8.57
CA ARG A 16 -6.70 -5.91 8.43
C ARG A 16 -5.94 -4.95 7.52
N PHE A 17 -4.62 -4.86 7.63
CA PHE A 17 -3.84 -4.01 6.72
C PHE A 17 -3.90 -4.50 5.26
N VAL A 18 -3.95 -5.82 5.05
CA VAL A 18 -4.23 -6.39 3.72
C VAL A 18 -5.62 -5.94 3.22
N ASP A 19 -6.65 -6.04 4.06
CA ASP A 19 -8.01 -5.63 3.71
C ASP A 19 -8.13 -4.15 3.37
N ARG A 20 -7.40 -3.30 4.11
CA ARG A 20 -7.29 -1.87 3.85
C ARG A 20 -6.58 -1.61 2.52
N LEU A 21 -5.49 -2.32 2.23
CA LEU A 21 -4.76 -2.17 0.96
C LEU A 21 -5.60 -2.59 -0.25
N VAL A 22 -6.37 -3.69 -0.16
CA VAL A 22 -7.32 -4.10 -1.20
C VAL A 22 -8.36 -3.01 -1.44
N SER A 23 -8.91 -2.45 -0.37
CA SER A 23 -9.91 -1.38 -0.42
C SER A 23 -9.36 -0.10 -1.06
N VAL A 24 -8.12 0.29 -0.72
CA VAL A 24 -7.41 1.42 -1.36
C VAL A 24 -7.19 1.15 -2.84
N ASN A 25 -6.73 -0.05 -3.21
CA ASN A 25 -6.48 -0.38 -4.63
C ASN A 25 -7.76 -0.38 -5.46
N ALA A 26 -8.89 -0.82 -4.88
CA ALA A 26 -10.19 -0.72 -5.53
C ALA A 26 -10.64 0.73 -5.73
N ALA A 27 -10.53 1.56 -4.68
CA ALA A 27 -10.87 2.99 -4.76
C ALA A 27 -9.98 3.74 -5.75
N HIS A 28 -8.68 3.44 -5.77
CA HIS A 28 -7.71 3.98 -6.73
C HIS A 28 -8.10 3.64 -8.17
N ALA A 29 -8.49 2.39 -8.45
CA ALA A 29 -8.94 1.98 -9.77
C ALA A 29 -10.25 2.66 -10.19
N GLY A 30 -11.21 2.82 -9.27
CA GLY A 30 -12.43 3.59 -9.50
C GLY A 30 -12.13 5.04 -9.87
N HIS A 31 -11.33 5.71 -9.05
CA HIS A 31 -10.97 7.12 -9.26
C HIS A 31 -10.18 7.35 -10.56
N ALA A 32 -9.25 6.45 -10.87
CA ALA A 32 -8.49 6.52 -12.12
C ALA A 32 -9.36 6.29 -13.36
N ALA A 33 -10.35 5.41 -13.27
CA ALA A 33 -11.31 5.21 -14.35
C ALA A 33 -12.22 6.44 -14.57
N ASP A 34 -12.60 7.13 -13.50
CA ASP A 34 -13.45 8.33 -13.57
C ASP A 34 -12.68 9.54 -14.14
N LEU A 35 -11.37 9.65 -13.87
CA LEU A 35 -10.54 10.79 -14.25
C LEU A 35 -9.65 10.56 -15.47
N ILE A 36 -9.69 9.37 -16.07
CA ILE A 36 -8.86 9.02 -17.23
C ILE A 36 -9.03 10.04 -18.36
N ARG A 37 -7.91 10.51 -18.94
CA ARG A 37 -7.87 11.52 -20.02
C ARG A 37 -8.48 12.88 -19.66
N THR A 38 -8.64 13.17 -18.38
CA THR A 38 -8.94 14.53 -17.89
C THR A 38 -7.65 15.22 -17.42
N LYS A 39 -7.72 16.53 -17.15
CA LYS A 39 -6.61 17.26 -16.52
C LYS A 39 -6.25 16.74 -15.13
N ASP A 40 -7.17 16.00 -14.50
CA ASP A 40 -7.05 15.47 -13.16
C ASP A 40 -6.74 13.95 -13.20
N ASP A 41 -6.32 13.40 -14.35
CA ASP A 41 -5.89 11.99 -14.46
C ASP A 41 -4.86 11.67 -13.37
N VAL A 42 -5.02 10.52 -12.71
CA VAL A 42 -4.22 10.17 -11.53
C VAL A 42 -3.11 9.19 -11.87
N CYS A 43 -2.05 9.24 -11.07
CA CYS A 43 -0.89 8.39 -11.17
C CYS A 43 -1.27 6.90 -11.07
N GLU A 44 -0.46 6.08 -11.74
CA GLU A 44 -0.47 4.62 -11.72
C GLU A 44 -0.29 4.02 -10.32
N HIS A 45 0.30 4.79 -9.40
CA HIS A 45 0.75 4.34 -8.10
C HIS A 45 0.20 5.23 -6.98
N ALA A 46 -0.13 4.62 -5.85
CA ALA A 46 -0.54 5.30 -4.62
C ALA A 46 0.22 4.73 -3.43
N LEU A 47 0.70 5.62 -2.54
CA LEU A 47 1.36 5.25 -1.29
C LEU A 47 0.32 5.09 -0.20
N VAL A 48 0.50 4.12 0.67
CA VAL A 48 -0.31 3.93 1.88
C VAL A 48 0.62 3.77 3.08
N LEU A 49 0.44 4.59 4.10
CA LEU A 49 1.09 4.46 5.40
C LEU A 49 0.07 3.90 6.38
N PHE A 50 0.43 2.83 7.07
CA PHE A 50 -0.45 2.14 8.01
C PHE A 50 -0.09 2.54 9.44
N SER A 51 -1.10 2.81 10.25
CA SER A 51 -0.96 3.02 11.68
C SER A 51 -1.99 2.20 12.45
N ALA A 52 -1.66 1.83 13.68
CA ALA A 52 -2.60 1.21 14.60
C ALA A 52 -2.43 1.76 16.01
N ASN A 53 -3.49 1.68 16.80
CA ASN A 53 -3.41 1.84 18.24
C ASN A 53 -3.09 0.48 18.90
N PRO A 54 -1.88 0.27 19.44
CA PRO A 54 -1.48 -1.00 20.03
C PRO A 54 -2.16 -1.29 21.38
N ALA A 55 -2.75 -0.28 22.03
CA ALA A 55 -3.40 -0.42 23.33
C ALA A 55 -4.83 -0.98 23.24
N VAL A 56 -5.45 -0.96 22.05
CA VAL A 56 -6.86 -1.36 21.88
C VAL A 56 -6.98 -2.83 21.50
N ASP A 57 -7.22 -3.65 22.52
CA ASP A 57 -7.02 -5.09 22.49
C ASP A 57 -8.00 -5.90 21.61
N ARG A 58 -9.17 -5.33 21.30
CA ARG A 58 -10.27 -6.06 20.61
C ARG A 58 -10.60 -5.53 19.23
N SER A 59 -10.35 -4.26 18.98
CA SER A 59 -10.74 -3.62 17.73
C SER A 59 -9.57 -3.05 16.95
N HIS A 60 -8.30 -3.26 17.36
CA HIS A 60 -7.07 -2.72 16.74
C HIS A 60 -7.38 -1.56 15.81
N GLU A 61 -7.66 -0.40 16.40
CA GLU A 61 -8.06 0.76 15.63
C GLU A 61 -6.94 1.07 14.64
N THR A 62 -7.24 0.96 13.36
CA THR A 62 -6.28 1.20 12.28
C THR A 62 -6.60 2.51 11.60
N SER A 63 -5.55 3.24 11.22
CA SER A 63 -5.65 4.42 10.37
C SER A 63 -4.74 4.27 9.18
N ILE A 64 -5.15 4.81 8.03
CA ILE A 64 -4.28 4.91 6.87
C ILE A 64 -4.07 6.37 6.48
N ALA A 65 -2.87 6.62 5.95
CA ALA A 65 -2.55 7.88 5.29
C ALA A 65 -2.09 7.58 3.86
N THR A 66 -2.71 8.23 2.88
CA THR A 66 -2.54 7.91 1.46
C THR A 66 -1.95 9.08 0.68
N ARG A 67 -1.01 8.79 -0.21
CA ARG A 67 -0.58 9.72 -1.26
C ARG A 67 -1.08 9.22 -2.60
N LEU A 68 -1.88 10.04 -3.27
CA LEU A 68 -2.20 9.87 -4.69
C LEU A 68 -1.79 11.16 -5.42
N SER A 69 -0.96 11.01 -6.43
CA SER A 69 -0.47 12.11 -7.26
C SER A 69 -1.22 12.14 -8.60
N LEU A 70 -1.15 13.28 -9.30
CA LEU A 70 -1.60 13.36 -10.68
C LEU A 70 -0.69 12.52 -11.58
N SER A 71 -1.25 12.07 -12.70
CA SER A 71 -0.55 11.31 -13.73
C SER A 71 0.51 12.21 -14.37
N ASP A 72 1.77 11.79 -14.28
CA ASP A 72 2.89 12.47 -14.92
C ASP A 72 3.92 11.44 -15.39
N THR A 73 4.62 11.74 -16.49
CA THR A 73 5.65 10.90 -17.08
C THR A 73 6.74 10.48 -16.12
N GLU A 74 7.10 11.32 -15.16
CA GLU A 74 8.13 11.05 -14.15
C GLU A 74 7.71 9.97 -13.14
N ASN A 75 6.41 9.82 -12.89
CA ASN A 75 5.88 8.90 -11.86
C ASN A 75 5.37 7.57 -12.45
N ALA A 76 5.78 7.24 -13.68
CA ALA A 76 5.28 6.11 -14.46
C ALA A 76 5.71 4.74 -13.94
N ASP A 77 6.97 4.68 -13.52
CA ASP A 77 7.62 3.46 -13.11
C ASP A 77 7.65 3.43 -11.60
N ILE A 78 7.03 2.39 -11.05
CA ILE A 78 6.90 2.21 -9.60
C ILE A 78 8.26 2.20 -8.87
N VAL A 79 9.33 1.68 -9.50
CA VAL A 79 10.65 1.59 -8.87
C VAL A 79 11.29 2.97 -8.78
N ASP A 80 11.18 3.76 -9.84
CA ASP A 80 11.70 5.13 -9.87
C ASP A 80 10.88 6.04 -8.95
N TRP A 81 9.54 5.94 -9.00
CA TRP A 81 8.62 6.67 -8.12
C TRP A 81 8.87 6.39 -6.63
N LEU A 82 9.09 5.13 -6.24
CA LEU A 82 9.49 4.80 -4.87
C LEU A 82 10.87 5.38 -4.51
N GLY A 83 11.79 5.43 -5.47
CA GLY A 83 13.09 6.07 -5.32
C GLY A 83 12.98 7.58 -5.07
N ASP A 84 12.10 8.27 -5.79
CA ASP A 84 11.81 9.70 -5.57
C ASP A 84 11.21 9.94 -4.18
N LEU A 85 10.20 9.16 -3.79
CA LEU A 85 9.62 9.26 -2.44
C LEU A 85 10.66 9.03 -1.35
N THR A 86 11.55 8.05 -1.56
CA THR A 86 12.67 7.78 -0.63
C THR A 86 13.55 9.01 -0.48
N ARG A 87 13.95 9.66 -1.59
CA ARG A 87 14.77 10.88 -1.55
C ARG A 87 14.09 12.03 -0.81
N VAL A 88 12.78 12.20 -1.00
CA VAL A 88 11.99 13.22 -0.26
C VAL A 88 12.02 12.94 1.24
N VAL A 89 11.81 11.69 1.65
CA VAL A 89 11.87 11.30 3.07
C VAL A 89 13.28 11.50 3.64
N GLU A 90 14.33 11.13 2.90
CA GLU A 90 15.72 11.34 3.33
C GLU A 90 16.01 12.81 3.60
N GLN A 91 15.60 13.71 2.70
CA GLN A 91 15.75 15.15 2.87
C GLN A 91 14.98 15.65 4.10
N LYS A 92 13.72 15.23 4.26
CA LYS A 92 12.87 15.68 5.37
C LYS A 92 13.32 15.18 6.73
N VAL A 93 13.87 13.96 6.79
CA VAL A 93 14.43 13.41 8.03
C VAL A 93 15.75 14.09 8.39
N ALA A 94 16.51 14.58 7.41
CA ALA A 94 17.77 15.31 7.65
C ALA A 94 17.56 16.78 8.05
N GLU A 95 16.36 17.35 7.83
CA GLU A 95 16.04 18.71 8.26
C GLU A 95 16.12 18.83 9.81
N PRO A 96 16.70 19.92 10.35
CA PRO A 96 16.76 20.13 11.79
C PRO A 96 15.37 20.15 12.43
N VAL A 97 15.26 19.65 13.66
CA VAL A 97 14.00 19.72 14.42
C VAL A 97 13.68 21.17 14.73
N VAL A 98 12.75 21.75 13.96
CA VAL A 98 12.29 23.13 14.16
C VAL A 98 11.21 23.13 15.25
N LEU A 99 11.37 24.00 16.26
CA LEU A 99 10.39 24.17 17.37
C LEU A 99 10.10 22.88 18.17
N GLY A 100 11.07 21.96 18.27
CA GLY A 100 10.90 20.71 19.01
C GLY A 100 9.92 19.71 18.36
N ARG A 101 9.46 19.96 17.14
CA ARG A 101 8.53 19.09 16.41
C ARG A 101 9.26 18.34 15.31
N ARG A 102 9.27 17.01 15.42
CA ARG A 102 9.77 16.12 14.37
C ARG A 102 8.76 16.07 13.22
N TRP A 103 9.26 16.00 11.99
CA TRP A 103 8.42 15.81 10.81
C TRP A 103 7.71 14.45 10.85
N ASP A 104 6.37 14.44 10.70
CA ASP A 104 5.58 13.20 10.61
C ASP A 104 5.09 12.98 9.17
N PRO A 105 5.55 11.90 8.49
CA PRO A 105 5.17 11.61 7.10
C PRO A 105 3.67 11.35 6.91
N ARG A 106 2.93 11.05 7.98
CA ARG A 106 1.48 10.80 7.96
C ARG A 106 0.66 12.10 7.98
N THR A 107 1.30 13.26 8.08
CA THR A 107 0.59 14.55 8.07
C THR A 107 0.20 14.94 6.63
N PRO A 108 -1.07 15.24 6.34
CA PRO A 108 -1.47 15.71 5.01
C PRO A 108 -0.74 16.99 4.59
N PHE A 109 -0.29 17.04 3.33
CA PHE A 109 0.33 18.19 2.63
C PHE A 109 1.70 18.64 3.16
N THR A 110 1.95 18.60 4.46
CA THR A 110 3.24 18.94 5.07
C THR A 110 4.12 17.70 5.32
N GLY A 111 3.50 16.52 5.38
CA GLY A 111 4.15 15.22 5.41
C GLY A 111 4.43 14.67 4.01
N LEU A 112 4.27 13.36 3.86
CA LEU A 112 4.46 12.66 2.58
C LEU A 112 3.13 12.40 1.83
N VAL A 113 2.01 12.49 2.55
CA VAL A 113 0.67 12.04 2.12
C VAL A 113 -0.24 13.21 1.75
N SER A 114 -1.25 12.94 0.93
CA SER A 114 -2.27 13.95 0.56
C SER A 114 -3.55 13.84 1.38
N ARG A 115 -3.81 12.68 2.00
CA ARG A 115 -4.98 12.44 2.86
C ARG A 115 -4.59 11.51 4.00
N THR A 116 -5.19 11.73 5.16
CA THR A 116 -5.05 10.84 6.32
C THR A 116 -6.43 10.64 6.92
N GLU A 117 -6.73 9.41 7.33
CA GLU A 117 -7.85 9.15 8.22
C GLU A 117 -7.58 9.74 9.61
N GLU A 118 -8.52 9.60 10.53
CA GLU A 118 -8.30 10.07 11.91
C GLU A 118 -7.02 9.41 12.47
N LEU A 119 -6.09 10.25 12.96
CA LEU A 119 -4.81 9.82 13.49
C LEU A 119 -4.68 10.43 14.89
N THR A 120 -4.86 9.60 15.91
CA THR A 120 -4.75 10.03 17.31
C THR A 120 -3.30 9.99 17.79
N SER A 121 -3.02 10.63 18.93
CA SER A 121 -1.69 10.58 19.57
C SER A 121 -1.29 9.20 20.07
N ASP A 122 -2.17 8.20 20.04
CA ASP A 122 -1.86 6.83 20.47
C ASP A 122 -1.56 5.90 19.29
N MET A 123 -1.78 6.37 18.07
CA MET A 123 -1.51 5.59 16.87
C MET A 123 -0.03 5.61 16.48
N VAL A 124 0.54 4.42 16.41
CA VAL A 124 1.93 4.18 15.99
C VAL A 124 1.97 3.73 14.54
N TYR A 125 3.05 4.07 13.85
CA TYR A 125 3.30 3.60 12.50
C TYR A 125 3.58 2.10 12.50
N MET A 126 2.91 1.36 11.61
CA MET A 126 3.01 -0.10 11.51
C MET A 126 3.59 -0.59 10.19
N GLY A 127 3.61 0.24 9.14
CA GLY A 127 4.02 -0.25 7.84
C GLY A 127 3.72 0.68 6.67
N VAL A 128 4.19 0.27 5.50
CA VAL A 128 3.97 0.95 4.22
C VAL A 128 3.42 -0.03 3.20
N GLY A 129 2.55 0.46 2.34
CA GLY A 129 2.14 -0.27 1.16
C GLY A 129 2.04 0.63 -0.06
N VAL A 130 1.99 -0.02 -1.21
CA VAL A 130 1.82 0.60 -2.51
C VAL A 130 0.63 -0.07 -3.18
N SER A 131 -0.31 0.74 -3.65
CA SER A 131 -1.32 0.33 -4.61
C SER A 131 -0.84 0.71 -6.00
N THR A 132 -0.98 -0.18 -6.97
CA THR A 132 -0.77 0.15 -8.37
C THR A 132 -1.86 -0.40 -9.28
N LEU A 133 -2.14 0.36 -10.34
CA LEU A 133 -3.04 -0.04 -11.43
C LEU A 133 -2.33 -0.90 -12.48
N ASP A 134 -0.99 -0.98 -12.43
CA ASP A 134 -0.24 -1.94 -13.23
C ASP A 134 -0.66 -3.36 -12.86
N THR A 135 -0.79 -4.23 -13.86
CA THR A 135 -0.95 -5.67 -13.67
C THR A 135 0.37 -6.38 -14.00
N PRO A 136 0.53 -7.67 -13.62
CA PRO A 136 1.72 -8.43 -14.02
C PRO A 136 1.92 -8.46 -15.54
N GLU A 137 0.82 -8.37 -16.30
CA GLU A 137 0.82 -8.48 -17.76
C GLU A 137 0.98 -7.13 -18.47
N GLN A 138 0.55 -6.02 -17.86
CA GLN A 138 0.48 -4.73 -18.55
C GLN A 138 0.52 -3.53 -17.61
N SER A 139 1.21 -2.46 -18.05
CA SER A 139 1.17 -1.16 -17.34
C SER A 139 -0.16 -0.44 -17.55
N TRP A 140 -0.56 0.39 -16.60
CA TRP A 140 -1.73 1.26 -16.72
C TRP A 140 -1.67 2.14 -17.97
N ARG A 141 -0.50 2.69 -18.31
CA ARG A 141 -0.33 3.51 -19.52
C ARG A 141 -0.64 2.76 -20.80
N GLN A 142 -0.19 1.51 -20.90
CA GLN A 142 -0.49 0.68 -22.06
C GLN A 142 -1.98 0.36 -22.12
N MET A 143 -2.63 0.08 -20.98
CA MET A 143 -4.08 -0.07 -20.91
C MET A 143 -4.82 1.20 -21.35
N LYS A 144 -4.44 2.38 -20.85
CA LYS A 144 -5.06 3.69 -21.18
C LYS A 144 -5.10 4.00 -22.67
N ARG A 145 -4.11 3.53 -23.46
CA ARG A 145 -4.02 3.80 -24.90
C ARG A 145 -5.08 3.07 -25.73
N GLY A 146 -5.60 1.94 -25.25
CA GLY A 146 -6.45 1.04 -26.04
C GLY A 146 -7.96 1.21 -25.90
N VAL A 147 -8.47 2.06 -25.00
CA VAL A 147 -9.90 2.04 -24.63
C VAL A 147 -10.45 3.45 -24.38
N GLU A 148 -11.66 3.75 -24.87
CA GLU A 148 -12.31 5.06 -24.69
C GLU A 148 -12.82 5.32 -23.26
N ARG A 149 -13.27 4.29 -22.54
CA ARG A 149 -13.60 4.35 -21.10
C ARG A 149 -13.39 2.99 -20.42
N TYR A 150 -12.61 2.94 -19.34
CA TYR A 150 -12.60 1.79 -18.43
C TYR A 150 -13.68 1.98 -17.37
N SER A 151 -14.37 0.89 -17.00
CA SER A 151 -15.03 0.84 -15.70
C SER A 151 -13.98 0.42 -14.70
N GLY A 152 -13.70 1.24 -13.68
CA GLY A 152 -12.74 0.88 -12.61
C GLY A 152 -13.10 -0.45 -11.94
N LEU A 153 -14.39 -0.79 -11.92
CA LEU A 153 -14.93 -2.07 -11.44
C LEU A 153 -14.46 -3.28 -12.27
N ARG A 154 -13.98 -3.09 -13.49
CA ARG A 154 -13.46 -4.17 -14.36
C ARG A 154 -11.94 -4.28 -14.34
N MET A 155 -11.26 -3.33 -13.70
CA MET A 155 -9.80 -3.32 -13.69
C MET A 155 -9.27 -4.24 -12.60
N ARG A 156 -8.17 -4.91 -12.91
CA ARG A 156 -7.28 -5.51 -11.91
C ARG A 156 -6.34 -4.43 -11.37
N GLY A 157 -5.61 -4.76 -10.33
CA GLY A 157 -4.53 -3.94 -9.80
C GLY A 157 -3.61 -4.79 -8.95
N GLN A 158 -2.50 -4.22 -8.50
CA GLN A 158 -1.58 -4.89 -7.59
C GLN A 158 -1.38 -4.07 -6.33
N GLY A 159 -0.95 -4.74 -5.28
CA GLY A 159 -0.58 -4.12 -4.02
C GLY A 159 0.62 -4.81 -3.40
N TYR A 160 1.51 -4.00 -2.83
CA TYR A 160 2.66 -4.46 -2.06
C TYR A 160 2.53 -3.91 -0.64
N LEU A 161 2.70 -4.74 0.37
CA LEU A 161 2.63 -4.37 1.79
C LEU A 161 3.90 -4.83 2.49
N LEU A 162 4.49 -3.95 3.28
CA LEU A 162 5.59 -4.25 4.20
C LEU A 162 5.25 -3.67 5.58
N LEU A 163 5.19 -4.53 6.58
CA LEU A 163 4.94 -4.16 7.97
C LEU A 163 6.23 -4.17 8.80
N ASP A 164 6.16 -3.54 9.97
CA ASP A 164 7.24 -3.40 10.94
C ASP A 164 7.77 -4.72 11.54
N ASP A 165 6.97 -5.78 11.46
CA ASP A 165 7.32 -7.15 11.86
C ASP A 165 7.83 -8.02 10.71
N ASP A 166 8.32 -7.38 9.64
CA ASP A 166 8.80 -7.99 8.40
C ASP A 166 7.74 -8.80 7.63
N THR A 167 6.45 -8.61 7.94
CA THR A 167 5.38 -9.18 7.12
C THR A 167 5.37 -8.51 5.75
N THR A 168 5.54 -9.31 4.71
CA THR A 168 5.42 -8.90 3.31
C THR A 168 4.16 -9.52 2.71
N VAL A 169 3.37 -8.73 1.98
CA VAL A 169 2.23 -9.22 1.21
C VAL A 169 2.27 -8.66 -0.21
N HIS A 170 2.12 -9.54 -1.20
CA HIS A 170 1.81 -9.15 -2.58
C HIS A 170 0.38 -9.56 -2.89
N LEU A 171 -0.41 -8.61 -3.37
CA LEU A 171 -1.78 -8.86 -3.79
C LEU A 171 -1.95 -8.55 -5.27
N ILE A 172 -2.72 -9.38 -5.96
CA ILE A 172 -3.28 -9.09 -7.28
C ILE A 172 -4.79 -9.02 -7.11
N ARG A 173 -5.33 -7.81 -7.22
CA ARG A 173 -6.74 -7.53 -6.99
C ARG A 173 -7.53 -8.03 -8.20
N ALA A 174 -8.49 -8.92 -7.97
CA ALA A 174 -9.51 -9.24 -8.94
C ALA A 174 -10.36 -8.02 -9.33
N PRO A 175 -10.97 -8.00 -10.53
CA PRO A 175 -12.00 -7.02 -10.84
C PRO A 175 -13.17 -7.12 -9.85
N GLN A 176 -13.94 -6.06 -9.71
CA GLN A 176 -15.16 -6.01 -8.89
C GLN A 176 -16.41 -6.48 -9.64
N THR A 177 -16.33 -6.66 -10.96
CA THR A 177 -17.40 -7.20 -11.80
C THR A 177 -16.86 -8.24 -12.79
N GLY A 178 -17.71 -9.17 -13.21
CA GLY A 178 -17.36 -10.23 -14.18
C GLY A 178 -16.99 -11.58 -13.54
N PRO A 179 -16.52 -12.56 -14.35
CA PRO A 179 -16.37 -13.96 -13.94
C PRO A 179 -15.26 -14.21 -12.90
N GLN A 180 -14.33 -13.26 -12.74
CA GLN A 180 -13.24 -13.34 -11.74
C GLN A 180 -13.50 -12.46 -10.51
N THR A 181 -14.74 -11.98 -10.31
CA THR A 181 -15.07 -11.04 -9.23
C THR A 181 -14.68 -11.57 -7.86
N GLY A 182 -13.99 -10.74 -7.06
CA GLY A 182 -13.64 -11.03 -5.67
C GLY A 182 -12.55 -12.10 -5.48
N ARG A 183 -12.02 -12.68 -6.56
CA ARG A 183 -10.97 -13.72 -6.51
C ARG A 183 -9.58 -13.08 -6.45
N HIS A 184 -9.31 -12.35 -5.38
CA HIS A 184 -7.99 -11.77 -5.13
C HIS A 184 -6.94 -12.88 -5.00
N GLN A 185 -5.76 -12.67 -5.58
CA GLN A 185 -4.61 -13.51 -5.30
C GLN A 185 -3.78 -12.79 -4.25
N ILE A 186 -3.64 -13.38 -3.07
CA ILE A 186 -2.92 -12.78 -1.94
C ILE A 186 -1.81 -13.75 -1.54
N THR A 187 -0.57 -13.28 -1.54
CA THR A 187 0.61 -14.05 -1.13
C THR A 187 1.29 -13.34 0.03
N ALA A 188 1.59 -14.06 1.10
CA ALA A 188 2.21 -13.50 2.30
C ALA A 188 3.31 -14.43 2.85
N ASN A 189 4.35 -13.87 3.47
CA ASN A 189 5.39 -14.65 4.17
C ASN A 189 4.96 -15.09 5.58
N GLN A 190 4.12 -14.30 6.22
CA GLN A 190 3.60 -14.52 7.56
C GLN A 190 2.10 -14.86 7.54
N PRO A 191 1.59 -15.57 8.57
CA PRO A 191 0.15 -15.79 8.72
C PRO A 191 -0.63 -14.48 8.79
N ILE A 192 -1.72 -14.41 8.02
CA ILE A 192 -2.68 -13.32 8.00
C ILE A 192 -4.12 -13.84 8.12
N GLU A 193 -5.01 -13.04 8.69
CA GLU A 193 -6.45 -13.29 8.73
C GLU A 193 -7.19 -12.16 8.02
N THR A 194 -7.46 -12.37 6.74
CA THR A 194 -8.13 -11.41 5.84
C THR A 194 -9.59 -11.83 5.60
N GLN A 195 -10.49 -10.86 5.45
CA GLN A 195 -11.89 -11.13 5.09
C GLN A 195 -12.05 -11.85 3.74
N TYR A 196 -11.02 -11.82 2.88
CA TYR A 196 -11.04 -12.47 1.57
C TYR A 196 -10.73 -13.97 1.62
N GLY A 197 -10.42 -14.50 2.82
CA GLY A 197 -10.34 -15.94 3.14
C GLY A 197 -9.14 -16.68 2.56
N HIS A 198 -8.89 -16.55 1.25
CA HIS A 198 -7.83 -17.29 0.56
C HIS A 198 -6.56 -16.46 0.40
N TRP A 199 -5.46 -17.02 0.90
CA TRP A 199 -4.10 -16.51 0.66
C TRP A 199 -3.11 -17.68 0.59
N THR A 200 -1.98 -17.45 -0.06
CA THR A 200 -0.90 -18.43 -0.23
C THR A 200 0.30 -18.02 0.60
N ARG A 201 0.88 -18.98 1.33
CA ARG A 201 2.11 -18.73 2.08
C ARG A 201 3.32 -18.88 1.18
N GLN A 202 4.20 -17.88 1.20
CA GLN A 202 5.50 -17.92 0.52
C GLN A 202 6.56 -17.29 1.43
N HIS A 203 7.41 -18.13 2.03
CA HIS A 203 8.40 -17.69 3.01
C HIS A 203 9.41 -16.68 2.47
N ASP A 204 9.95 -16.93 1.28
CA ASP A 204 10.96 -16.06 0.67
C ASP A 204 10.37 -15.25 -0.50
N MET A 205 9.46 -14.31 -0.19
CA MET A 205 8.80 -13.49 -1.22
C MET A 205 9.77 -12.70 -2.11
N ILE A 206 10.90 -12.28 -1.56
CA ILE A 206 11.91 -11.49 -2.28
C ILE A 206 12.81 -12.39 -3.12
N ARG A 207 13.18 -13.57 -2.61
CA ARG A 207 14.11 -14.49 -3.27
C ARG A 207 13.52 -15.08 -4.54
N TYR A 208 12.22 -15.37 -4.54
CA TYR A 208 11.51 -15.95 -5.67
C TYR A 208 10.76 -14.90 -6.50
N ALA A 209 10.96 -13.61 -6.21
CA ALA A 209 10.43 -12.54 -7.05
C ALA A 209 11.14 -12.51 -8.40
N ASP A 210 10.42 -12.13 -9.45
CA ASP A 210 11.08 -11.69 -10.69
C ASP A 210 11.91 -10.41 -10.45
N GLU A 211 12.76 -10.06 -11.40
CA GLU A 211 13.69 -8.93 -11.27
C GLU A 211 12.96 -7.61 -10.95
N ARG A 212 11.80 -7.36 -11.56
CA ARG A 212 11.04 -6.13 -11.33
C ARG A 212 10.45 -6.12 -9.94
N THR A 213 9.80 -7.19 -9.51
CA THR A 213 9.23 -7.31 -8.17
C THR A 213 10.30 -7.26 -7.09
N ALA A 214 11.48 -7.85 -7.31
CA ALA A 214 12.61 -7.75 -6.39
C ALA A 214 13.07 -6.29 -6.20
N ARG A 215 13.16 -5.51 -7.29
CA ARG A 215 13.48 -4.07 -7.22
C ARG A 215 12.41 -3.25 -6.51
N ILE A 216 11.12 -3.58 -6.68
CA ILE A 216 10.03 -2.95 -5.93
C ILE A 216 10.21 -3.19 -4.43
N TRP A 217 10.48 -4.43 -4.04
CA TRP A 217 10.71 -4.77 -2.63
C TRP A 217 11.91 -4.04 -2.04
N ASP A 218 13.04 -3.99 -2.75
CA ASP A 218 14.23 -3.25 -2.31
C ASP A 218 13.92 -1.75 -2.04
N ARG A 219 13.25 -1.09 -2.99
CA ARG A 219 12.85 0.32 -2.83
C ARG A 219 11.88 0.50 -1.68
N LEU A 220 10.89 -0.38 -1.55
CA LEU A 220 9.89 -0.31 -0.49
C LEU A 220 10.52 -0.52 0.90
N GLN A 221 11.48 -1.45 1.02
CA GLN A 221 12.24 -1.67 2.26
C GLN A 221 13.09 -0.46 2.65
N ARG A 222 13.76 0.19 1.68
CA ARG A 222 14.52 1.41 1.96
C ARG A 222 13.61 2.54 2.43
N LEU A 223 12.48 2.76 1.75
CA LEU A 223 11.48 3.74 2.16
C LEU A 223 10.93 3.43 3.55
N HIS A 224 10.56 2.18 3.82
CA HIS A 224 10.01 1.75 5.11
C HIS A 224 10.95 2.06 6.28
N ARG A 225 12.24 1.73 6.15
CA ARG A 225 13.23 2.00 7.22
C ARG A 225 13.33 3.48 7.57
N LEU A 226 13.29 4.36 6.57
CA LEU A 226 13.33 5.81 6.79
C LEU A 226 12.04 6.32 7.44
N LEU A 227 10.88 5.78 7.04
CA LEU A 227 9.59 6.11 7.64
C LEU A 227 9.50 5.65 9.10
N GLN A 228 9.99 4.45 9.41
CA GLN A 228 10.14 3.98 10.80
C GLN A 228 11.02 4.93 11.59
N ALA A 229 12.18 5.30 11.05
CA ALA A 229 13.07 6.25 11.70
C ALA A 229 12.36 7.58 11.97
N ALA A 230 11.64 8.15 10.98
CA ALA A 230 10.92 9.42 11.09
C ALA A 230 9.78 9.41 12.14
N THR A 231 9.14 8.25 12.33
CA THR A 231 7.97 8.09 13.21
C THR A 231 8.30 7.55 14.60
N ALA A 232 9.56 7.13 14.82
CA ALA A 232 10.05 6.77 16.16
C ALA A 232 9.98 7.98 17.10
N ARG A 233 9.43 7.76 18.30
CA ARG A 233 9.34 8.75 19.37
C ARG A 233 10.63 8.81 20.17
#